data_AF-A0A350CIK4-F1
#
_entry.id   AF-A0A350CIK4-F1
#
_cell.length_a   1.000
_cell.length_b   1.000
_cell.length_c   1.000
_cell.angle_alpha   90.00
_cell.angle_beta   90.00
_cell.angle_gamma   90.00
#
_symmetry.space_group_name_H-M   'P 1'
#
loop_
_entity.id
_entity.type
_entity.pdbx_description
1 polymer ?
#
loop_
_entity_poly.entity_id
_entity_poly.type
_entity_poly.pdbx_seq_one_letter_code
_entity_poly.pdbx_strand_id
1 'polypeptide(L)'
;TLGAFAGYAGGGGLANSAYGNFVRDKGWGMGSQVGAIPSAMGGHSITLSHIGAVFPITADNLRRWRGWWKYILSDQLMVWVPGCFMGMALPALLSIGFAANSPMFGKQILYSQPLLAADGILHTPAFGSWAPFVWGACLFTGLMVFLPSQMAIVDDFARRWTDILWSGSRRIRSRLQGNQARQVYYSILLLYVVWTIIVAALFLRFPDAPKTMVTVIANVNNVSLAVTAFHILWINCRLLPPELRPRWYSRLGIASCGVFYAGLSVLIFWTKILPLFR
;
A
#
# COMPACT_ATOMS: atom_id res chain seq x y z
N THR A 1 5.24 -3.95 19.76
CA THR A 1 5.60 -4.74 18.56
C THR A 1 4.34 -5.21 17.84
N LEU A 2 3.36 -5.84 18.50
CA LEU A 2 2.11 -6.28 17.88
C LEU A 2 1.33 -5.15 17.16
N GLY A 3 1.20 -3.97 17.77
CA GLY A 3 0.54 -2.82 17.13
C GLY A 3 1.26 -2.30 15.87
N ALA A 4 2.59 -2.41 15.83
CA ALA A 4 3.38 -2.05 14.65
C ALA A 4 3.23 -3.10 13.54
N PHE A 5 3.25 -4.39 13.90
CA PHE A 5 2.96 -5.48 12.97
C PHE A 5 1.56 -5.33 12.34
N ALA A 6 0.54 -5.09 13.15
CA ALA A 6 -0.80 -4.80 12.68
C ALA A 6 -0.83 -3.54 11.79
N GLY A 7 -0.10 -2.48 12.14
CA GLY A 7 -0.01 -1.26 11.32
C GLY A 7 0.62 -1.45 9.95
N TYR A 8 1.59 -2.36 9.80
CA TYR A 8 2.11 -2.72 8.48
C TYR A 8 1.11 -3.55 7.68
N ALA A 9 0.39 -4.48 8.32
CA ALA A 9 -0.74 -5.16 7.69
C ALA A 9 -1.82 -4.16 7.25
N GLY A 10 -2.08 -3.13 8.06
CA GLY A 10 -3.00 -2.05 7.75
C GLY A 10 -2.56 -1.19 6.55
N GLY A 11 -1.27 -0.90 6.44
CA GLY A 11 -0.68 -0.23 5.28
C GLY A 11 -0.89 -1.03 3.98
N GLY A 12 -0.73 -2.35 4.03
CA GLY A 12 -1.06 -3.23 2.89
C GLY A 12 -2.55 -3.19 2.52
N GLY A 13 -3.44 -3.20 3.52
CA GLY A 13 -4.88 -3.04 3.32
C GLY A 13 -5.27 -1.70 2.67
N LEU A 14 -4.59 -0.61 3.05
CA LEU A 14 -4.76 0.71 2.43
C LEU A 14 -4.34 0.72 0.97
N ALA A 15 -3.20 0.12 0.63
CA ALA A 15 -2.77 -0.01 -0.76
C ALA A 15 -3.82 -0.78 -1.59
N ASN A 16 -4.34 -1.88 -1.06
CA ASN A 16 -5.40 -2.67 -1.70
C ASN A 16 -6.72 -1.92 -1.87
N SER A 17 -7.05 -0.98 -0.98
CA SER A 17 -8.27 -0.16 -1.12
C SER A 17 -8.28 0.65 -2.43
N ALA A 18 -7.11 0.91 -3.00
CA ALA A 18 -6.96 1.60 -4.28
C ALA A 18 -6.81 0.67 -5.48
N TYR A 19 -7.00 -0.63 -5.31
CA TYR A 19 -7.05 -1.58 -6.41
C TYR A 19 -8.11 -1.19 -7.46
N GLY A 20 -9.15 -0.47 -7.06
CA GLY A 20 -10.11 0.12 -7.99
C GLY A 20 -9.49 1.06 -9.05
N ASN A 21 -8.40 1.76 -8.71
CA ASN A 21 -7.66 2.59 -9.67
C ASN A 21 -6.91 1.71 -10.70
N PHE A 22 -6.32 0.60 -10.26
CA PHE A 22 -5.67 -0.35 -11.15
C PHE A 22 -6.66 -0.96 -12.16
N VAL A 23 -7.84 -1.35 -11.67
CA VAL A 23 -8.93 -1.88 -12.50
C VAL A 23 -9.43 -0.83 -13.49
N ARG A 24 -9.50 0.45 -13.08
CA ARG A 24 -9.81 1.59 -13.97
C ARG A 24 -8.74 1.76 -15.04
N ASP A 25 -7.46 1.78 -14.66
CA ASP A 25 -6.34 2.02 -15.57
C ASP A 25 -6.15 0.88 -16.59
N LYS A 26 -6.46 -0.36 -16.20
CA LYS A 26 -6.51 -1.52 -17.13
C LYS A 26 -7.73 -1.51 -18.05
N GLY A 27 -8.67 -0.60 -17.86
CA GLY A 27 -9.90 -0.51 -18.65
C GLY A 27 -10.89 -1.64 -18.38
N TRP A 28 -10.79 -2.32 -17.23
CA TRP A 28 -11.65 -3.46 -16.94
C TRP A 28 -13.08 -3.02 -16.57
N GLY A 29 -14.08 -3.68 -17.15
CA GLY A 29 -15.48 -3.36 -16.92
C GLY A 29 -15.80 -1.90 -17.29
N MET A 30 -16.38 -1.15 -16.34
CA MET A 30 -16.69 0.28 -16.52
C MET A 30 -15.44 1.17 -16.65
N GLY A 31 -14.24 0.68 -16.31
CA GLY A 31 -12.98 1.39 -16.53
C GLY A 31 -12.74 1.75 -18.00
N SER A 32 -13.19 0.90 -18.93
CA SER A 32 -13.12 1.16 -20.39
C SER A 32 -13.92 2.38 -20.83
N GLN A 33 -14.95 2.78 -20.06
CA GLN A 33 -15.89 3.85 -20.42
C GLN A 33 -15.49 5.21 -19.81
N VAL A 34 -14.65 5.21 -18.77
CA VAL A 34 -14.28 6.43 -18.01
C VAL A 34 -12.94 7.00 -18.48
N GLY A 35 -12.15 6.21 -19.21
CA GLY A 35 -10.80 6.54 -19.62
C GLY A 35 -9.78 6.34 -18.49
N ALA A 36 -8.51 6.13 -18.86
CA ALA A 36 -7.40 5.96 -17.92
C ALA A 36 -6.54 7.23 -17.86
N ILE A 37 -5.90 7.50 -16.73
CA ILE A 37 -4.83 8.51 -16.67
C ILE A 37 -3.61 7.89 -17.35
N PRO A 38 -3.10 8.45 -18.46
CA PRO A 38 -1.96 7.85 -19.15
C PRO A 38 -0.75 7.81 -18.22
N SER A 39 -0.17 6.62 -18.07
CA SER A 39 1.10 6.42 -17.41
C SER A 39 2.22 7.06 -18.23
N ALA A 40 3.27 7.55 -17.55
CA ALA A 40 4.38 8.29 -18.18
C ALA A 40 5.23 7.46 -19.16
N MET A 41 5.08 6.13 -19.19
CA MET A 41 5.72 5.24 -20.16
C MET A 41 4.63 4.52 -20.97
N GLY A 42 4.40 4.98 -22.21
CA GLY A 42 3.44 4.38 -23.14
C GLY A 42 2.20 5.24 -23.45
N GLY A 43 2.41 6.53 -23.70
CA GLY A 43 1.36 7.52 -23.93
C GLY A 43 0.30 7.09 -24.94
N HIS A 44 -0.91 6.86 -24.44
CA HIS A 44 -2.14 6.97 -25.23
C HIS A 44 -2.96 8.12 -24.68
N SER A 45 -3.26 9.08 -25.55
CA SER A 45 -4.11 10.24 -25.26
C SER A 45 -5.55 9.77 -25.08
N ILE A 46 -5.90 9.33 -23.87
CA ILE A 46 -7.26 8.96 -23.53
C ILE A 46 -7.97 10.22 -23.00
N THR A 47 -9.07 10.57 -23.64
CA THR A 47 -9.96 11.65 -23.23
C THR A 47 -10.56 11.32 -21.87
N LEU A 48 -10.21 12.11 -20.85
CA LEU A 48 -10.76 11.98 -19.51
C LEU A 48 -12.25 12.34 -19.55
N SER A 49 -13.14 11.36 -19.41
CA SER A 49 -14.53 11.66 -19.08
C SER A 49 -14.56 12.17 -17.65
N HIS A 50 -14.84 13.47 -17.47
CA HIS A 50 -14.87 14.15 -16.18
C HIS A 50 -15.97 13.65 -15.23
N ILE A 51 -16.85 12.76 -15.69
CA ILE A 51 -17.99 12.21 -14.95
C ILE A 51 -17.87 10.69 -15.02
N GLY A 52 -17.84 10.02 -13.87
CA GLY A 52 -17.89 8.57 -13.81
C GLY A 52 -19.11 8.04 -14.57
N ALA A 53 -18.94 6.93 -15.30
CA ALA A 53 -20.04 6.33 -16.06
C ALA A 53 -20.86 5.42 -15.15
N VAL A 54 -22.19 5.58 -15.16
CA VAL A 54 -23.13 4.67 -14.50
C VAL A 54 -23.85 3.87 -15.59
N PHE A 55 -23.98 2.56 -15.38
CA PHE A 55 -24.77 1.72 -16.28
C PHE A 55 -26.21 1.59 -15.77
N PRO A 56 -27.21 1.52 -16.66
CA PRO A 56 -28.59 1.31 -16.24
C PRO A 56 -28.75 -0.08 -15.59
N ILE A 57 -29.53 -0.14 -14.51
CA ILE A 57 -29.78 -1.37 -13.75
C ILE A 57 -30.75 -2.26 -14.52
N THR A 58 -30.24 -2.96 -15.55
CA THR A 58 -30.95 -3.98 -16.31
C THR A 58 -30.48 -5.37 -15.91
N ALA A 59 -31.32 -6.39 -16.14
CA ALA A 59 -30.99 -7.78 -15.80
C ALA A 59 -29.70 -8.27 -16.49
N ASP A 60 -29.49 -7.87 -17.76
CA ASP A 60 -28.28 -8.20 -18.51
C ASP A 60 -27.03 -7.52 -17.97
N ASN A 61 -27.12 -6.23 -17.62
CA ASN A 61 -25.99 -5.50 -17.05
C ASN A 61 -25.61 -6.05 -15.67
N LEU A 62 -26.60 -6.40 -14.84
CA LEU A 62 -26.36 -7.06 -13.56
C LEU A 62 -25.71 -8.44 -13.71
N ARG A 63 -26.07 -9.20 -14.75
CA ARG A 63 -25.40 -10.49 -15.07
C ARG A 63 -23.93 -10.28 -15.43
N ARG A 64 -23.63 -9.28 -16.27
CA ARG A 64 -22.24 -8.92 -16.64
C ARG A 64 -21.45 -8.42 -15.43
N TRP A 65 -22.03 -7.57 -14.60
CA TRP A 65 -21.42 -7.10 -13.35
C TRP A 65 -21.08 -8.26 -12.41
N ARG A 66 -21.99 -9.23 -12.24
CA ARG A 66 -21.74 -10.41 -11.38
C ARG A 66 -20.60 -11.28 -11.92
N GLY A 67 -20.52 -11.44 -13.25
CA GLY A 67 -19.42 -12.15 -13.89
C GLY A 67 -18.07 -11.47 -13.66
N TRP A 68 -18.03 -10.14 -13.85
CA TRP A 68 -16.85 -9.34 -13.57
C TRP A 68 -16.44 -9.35 -12.10
N TRP A 69 -17.41 -9.28 -11.18
CA TRP A 69 -17.14 -9.36 -9.75
C TRP A 69 -16.51 -10.70 -9.34
N LYS A 70 -16.97 -11.80 -9.94
CA LYS A 70 -16.33 -13.12 -9.75
C LYS A 70 -14.89 -13.14 -10.25
N TYR A 71 -14.61 -12.52 -11.40
CA TYR A 71 -13.25 -12.45 -11.94
C TYR A 71 -12.29 -11.70 -10.99
N ILE A 72 -12.73 -10.54 -10.47
CA ILE A 72 -11.93 -9.78 -9.48
C ILE A 72 -11.73 -10.59 -8.20
N LEU A 73 -12.77 -11.25 -7.70
CA LEU A 73 -12.63 -12.11 -6.53
C LEU A 73 -11.65 -13.25 -6.77
N SER A 74 -11.69 -13.88 -7.94
CA SER A 74 -10.73 -14.93 -8.30
C SER A 74 -9.30 -14.38 -8.40
N ASP A 75 -9.07 -13.21 -8.99
CA ASP A 75 -7.74 -12.59 -9.02
C ASP A 75 -7.22 -12.32 -7.59
N GLN A 76 -8.04 -11.70 -6.75
CA GLN A 76 -7.67 -11.41 -5.36
C GLN A 76 -7.45 -12.69 -4.52
N LEU A 77 -8.25 -13.73 -4.71
CA LEU A 77 -8.14 -14.96 -3.91
C LEU A 77 -7.12 -15.96 -4.45
N MET A 78 -6.94 -16.06 -5.77
CA MET A 78 -6.07 -17.05 -6.40
C MET A 78 -4.68 -16.51 -6.71
N VAL A 79 -4.53 -15.20 -6.95
CA VAL A 79 -3.24 -14.59 -7.27
C VAL A 79 -2.70 -13.82 -6.07
N TRP A 80 -3.50 -12.90 -5.53
CA TRP A 80 -3.03 -12.01 -4.46
C TRP A 80 -2.83 -12.77 -3.13
N VAL A 81 -3.78 -13.58 -2.69
CA VAL A 81 -3.65 -14.33 -1.41
C VAL A 81 -2.41 -15.25 -1.40
N PRO A 82 -2.18 -16.15 -2.38
CA PRO A 82 -0.98 -16.98 -2.40
C PRO A 82 0.30 -16.16 -2.52
N GLY A 83 0.28 -15.08 -3.31
CA GLY A 83 1.40 -14.16 -3.44
C GLY A 83 1.77 -13.51 -2.11
N CYS A 84 0.78 -13.08 -1.32
CA CYS A 84 1.01 -12.53 0.02
C CYS A 84 1.56 -13.58 0.98
N PHE A 85 1.03 -14.80 0.96
CA PHE A 85 1.56 -15.89 1.79
C PHE A 85 3.00 -16.23 1.44
N MET A 86 3.34 -16.38 0.15
CA MET A 86 4.72 -16.62 -0.27
C MET A 86 5.64 -15.45 0.06
N GLY A 87 5.17 -14.21 -0.16
CA GLY A 87 5.92 -13.00 0.14
C GLY A 87 6.23 -12.80 1.62
N MET A 88 5.37 -13.29 2.52
CA MET A 88 5.65 -13.32 3.95
C MET A 88 6.46 -14.55 4.38
N ALA A 89 6.15 -15.73 3.81
CA ALA A 89 6.78 -16.98 4.17
C ALA A 89 8.27 -16.99 3.84
N LEU A 90 8.68 -16.49 2.66
CA LEU A 90 10.08 -16.50 2.23
C LEU A 90 11.00 -15.73 3.20
N PRO A 91 10.75 -14.44 3.53
CA PRO A 91 11.56 -13.73 4.52
C PRO A 91 11.47 -14.33 5.93
N ALA A 92 10.31 -14.85 6.32
CA ALA A 92 10.13 -15.48 7.63
C ALA A 92 10.95 -16.77 7.76
N LEU A 93 10.93 -17.64 6.74
CA LEU A 93 11.72 -18.87 6.70
C LEU A 93 13.22 -18.58 6.66
N LEU A 94 13.64 -17.56 5.89
CA LEU A 94 15.04 -17.11 5.90
C LEU A 94 15.46 -16.61 7.28
N SER A 95 14.61 -15.82 7.94
CA SER A 95 14.88 -15.34 9.30
C SER A 95 14.97 -16.50 10.29
N ILE A 96 14.05 -17.46 10.27
CA ILE A 96 14.07 -18.63 11.16
C ILE A 96 15.30 -19.51 10.90
N GLY A 97 15.63 -19.77 9.63
CA GLY A 97 16.71 -20.68 9.25
C GLY A 97 18.11 -20.12 9.47
N PHE A 98 18.29 -18.80 9.32
CA PHE A 98 19.62 -18.20 9.32
C PHE A 98 19.89 -17.25 10.49
N ALA A 99 18.88 -16.61 11.10
CA ALA A 99 19.15 -15.60 12.12
C ALA A 99 19.93 -16.16 13.32
N ALA A 100 19.71 -17.43 13.70
CA ALA A 100 20.43 -18.09 14.80
C ALA A 100 21.95 -18.19 14.57
N ASN A 101 22.39 -18.19 13.32
CA ASN A 101 23.81 -18.28 12.95
C ASN A 101 24.51 -16.92 13.01
N SER A 102 23.77 -15.83 13.22
CA SER A 102 24.36 -14.51 13.35
C SER A 102 25.03 -14.35 14.72
N PRO A 103 26.27 -13.80 14.81
CA PRO A 103 26.90 -13.41 16.08
C PRO A 103 26.14 -12.32 16.85
N MET A 104 25.12 -11.73 16.22
CA MET A 104 24.22 -10.73 16.77
C MET A 104 22.92 -11.34 17.32
N PHE A 105 22.70 -12.65 17.15
CA PHE A 105 21.53 -13.36 17.67
C PHE A 105 21.50 -13.34 19.21
N GLY A 106 20.34 -13.04 19.79
CA GLY A 106 20.16 -12.97 21.25
C GLY A 106 20.72 -11.71 21.94
N LYS A 107 21.50 -10.87 21.24
CA LYS A 107 21.81 -9.52 21.72
C LYS A 107 20.56 -8.66 21.55
N GLN A 108 20.21 -7.83 22.55
CA GLN A 108 19.10 -6.86 22.43
C GLN A 108 19.48 -5.72 21.47
N ILE A 109 19.72 -6.05 20.20
CA ILE A 109 20.01 -5.08 19.16
C ILE A 109 18.68 -4.63 18.59
N LEU A 110 18.40 -3.33 18.71
CA LEU A 110 17.12 -2.72 18.37
C LEU A 110 16.85 -2.64 16.84
N TYR A 111 17.72 -3.19 15.99
CA TYR A 111 17.66 -3.03 14.53
C TYR A 111 17.28 -4.31 13.79
N SER A 112 16.71 -4.10 12.60
CA SER A 112 15.91 -4.99 11.75
C SER A 112 16.29 -6.48 11.75
N GLN A 113 15.31 -7.34 12.10
CA GLN A 113 15.35 -8.80 11.84
C GLN A 113 15.89 -9.20 10.45
N PRO A 114 15.60 -8.44 9.37
CA PRO A 114 16.25 -8.62 8.07
C PRO A 114 17.78 -8.57 8.08
N LEU A 115 18.40 -7.71 8.90
CA LEU A 115 19.85 -7.60 9.01
C LEU A 115 20.45 -8.82 9.72
N LEU A 116 19.79 -9.30 10.78
CA LEU A 116 20.17 -10.54 11.47
C LEU A 116 20.07 -11.75 10.55
N ALA A 117 19.01 -11.84 9.75
CA ALA A 117 18.84 -12.90 8.77
C ALA A 117 19.92 -12.85 7.69
N ALA A 118 20.22 -11.66 7.15
CA ALA A 118 21.26 -11.48 6.15
C ALA A 118 22.65 -11.82 6.71
N ASP A 119 22.98 -11.32 7.90
CA ASP A 119 24.25 -11.62 8.57
C ASP A 119 24.38 -13.10 8.93
N GLY A 120 23.27 -13.74 9.31
CA GLY A 120 23.20 -15.18 9.55
C GLY A 120 23.44 -16.05 8.30
N ILE A 121 23.08 -15.56 7.11
CA ILE A 121 23.40 -16.23 5.84
C ILE A 121 24.90 -16.19 5.57
N LEU A 122 25.59 -15.12 5.97
CA LEU A 122 27.04 -14.99 5.80
C LEU A 122 27.82 -15.91 6.75
N HIS A 123 27.33 -16.10 7.96
CA HIS A 123 28.01 -16.86 9.02
C HIS A 123 27.55 -18.33 9.14
N THR A 124 26.65 -18.79 8.26
CA THR A 124 26.18 -20.17 8.34
C THR A 124 27.25 -21.17 7.88
N PRO A 125 27.53 -22.22 8.68
CA PRO A 125 28.46 -23.27 8.27
C PRO A 125 27.94 -24.09 7.08
N ALA A 126 26.63 -24.04 6.79
CA ALA A 126 26.00 -24.81 5.73
C ALA A 126 26.49 -24.47 4.31
N PHE A 127 26.93 -23.23 4.08
CA PHE A 127 27.35 -22.77 2.75
C PHE A 127 28.87 -22.72 2.54
N GLY A 128 29.66 -22.89 3.60
CA GLY A 128 31.13 -22.87 3.51
C GLY A 128 31.66 -21.66 2.74
N SER A 129 32.49 -21.89 1.72
CA SER A 129 33.08 -20.84 0.88
C SER A 129 32.07 -20.09 -0.01
N TRP A 130 30.86 -20.62 -0.19
CA TRP A 130 29.80 -19.99 -1.00
C TRP A 130 28.95 -18.99 -0.22
N ALA A 131 29.12 -18.88 1.10
CA ALA A 131 28.32 -17.99 1.93
C ALA A 131 28.32 -16.52 1.47
N PRO A 132 29.46 -15.91 1.08
CA PRO A 132 29.47 -14.53 0.57
C PRO A 132 28.71 -14.36 -0.75
N PHE A 133 28.74 -15.38 -1.63
CA PHE A 133 28.01 -15.36 -2.89
C PHE A 133 26.50 -15.46 -2.66
N VAL A 134 26.07 -16.39 -1.81
CA VAL A 134 24.65 -16.57 -1.45
C VAL A 134 24.10 -15.34 -0.73
N TRP A 135 24.90 -14.74 0.16
CA TRP A 135 24.58 -13.47 0.80
C TRP A 135 24.39 -12.34 -0.22
N GLY A 136 25.33 -12.18 -1.14
CA GLY A 136 25.25 -11.16 -2.20
C GLY A 136 24.03 -11.36 -3.12
N ALA A 137 23.76 -12.61 -3.51
CA ALA A 137 22.58 -12.96 -4.29
C ALA A 137 21.28 -12.65 -3.53
N CYS A 138 21.21 -12.97 -2.24
CA CYS A 138 20.05 -12.67 -1.40
C CYS A 138 19.79 -11.16 -1.29
N LEU A 139 20.83 -10.36 -1.04
CA LEU A 139 20.71 -8.90 -1.02
C LEU A 139 20.29 -8.33 -2.37
N PHE A 140 20.85 -8.85 -3.46
CA PHE A 140 20.48 -8.44 -4.81
C PHE A 140 19.02 -8.77 -5.12
N THR A 141 18.55 -9.98 -4.80
CA THR A 141 17.14 -10.37 -4.94
C THR A 141 16.23 -9.47 -4.09
N GLY A 142 16.61 -9.19 -2.84
CA GLY A 142 15.87 -8.27 -1.97
C GLY A 142 15.75 -6.87 -2.57
N LEU A 143 16.85 -6.34 -3.13
CA LEU A 143 16.87 -5.05 -3.83
C LEU A 143 15.98 -5.07 -5.07
N MET A 144 16.07 -6.12 -5.89
CA MET A 144 15.27 -6.27 -7.11
C MET A 144 13.77 -6.41 -6.84
N VAL A 145 13.37 -6.99 -5.70
CA VAL A 145 11.96 -7.05 -5.28
C VAL A 145 11.49 -5.71 -4.70
N PHE A 146 12.36 -5.02 -3.97
CA PHE A 146 12.03 -3.77 -3.29
C PHE A 146 11.87 -2.60 -4.28
N LEU A 147 12.76 -2.51 -5.27
CA LEU A 147 12.82 -1.39 -6.22
C LEU A 147 11.49 -1.15 -6.99
N PRO A 148 10.89 -2.13 -7.68
CA PRO A 148 9.62 -1.93 -8.38
C PRO A 148 8.48 -1.59 -7.41
N SER A 149 8.49 -2.17 -6.21
CA SER A 149 7.48 -1.92 -5.18
C SER A 149 7.51 -0.45 -4.74
N GLN A 150 8.69 0.11 -4.48
CA GLN A 150 8.82 1.53 -4.13
C GLN A 150 8.43 2.45 -5.28
N MET A 151 8.85 2.12 -6.51
CA MET A 151 8.49 2.92 -7.69
C MET A 151 6.97 2.97 -7.89
N ALA A 152 6.27 1.85 -7.70
CA ALA A 152 4.81 1.79 -7.78
C ALA A 152 4.12 2.67 -6.72
N ILE A 153 4.63 2.69 -5.48
CA ILE A 153 4.08 3.54 -4.41
C ILE A 153 4.24 5.02 -4.74
N VAL A 154 5.41 5.43 -5.22
CA VAL A 154 5.70 6.83 -5.58
C VAL A 154 4.83 7.29 -6.74
N ASP A 155 4.69 6.46 -7.76
CA ASP A 155 3.83 6.73 -8.92
C ASP A 155 2.35 6.83 -8.51
N ASP A 156 1.84 5.89 -7.71
CA ASP A 156 0.45 5.92 -7.21
C ASP A 156 0.18 7.16 -6.33
N PHE A 157 1.13 7.55 -5.47
CA PHE A 157 1.01 8.78 -4.69
C PHE A 157 0.91 10.02 -5.61
N ALA A 158 1.82 10.16 -6.56
CA ALA A 158 1.84 11.31 -7.46
C ALA A 158 0.55 11.37 -8.32
N ARG A 159 0.07 10.22 -8.81
CA ARG A 159 -1.20 10.14 -9.56
C ARG A 159 -2.41 10.54 -8.71
N ARG A 160 -2.54 10.02 -7.50
CA ARG A 160 -3.68 10.34 -6.62
C ARG A 160 -3.77 11.81 -6.28
N TRP A 161 -2.65 12.43 -5.91
CA TRP A 161 -2.63 13.86 -5.61
C TRP A 161 -2.88 14.71 -6.85
N THR A 162 -2.38 14.28 -8.02
CA THR A 162 -2.69 14.93 -9.29
C THR A 162 -4.19 14.86 -9.58
N ASP A 163 -4.85 13.70 -9.41
CA ASP A 163 -6.29 13.52 -9.63
C ASP A 163 -7.13 14.38 -8.65
N ILE A 164 -6.77 14.41 -7.36
CA ILE A 164 -7.43 15.25 -6.35
C ILE A 164 -7.31 16.74 -6.69
N LEU A 165 -6.11 17.20 -7.05
CA LEU A 165 -5.88 18.60 -7.40
C LEU A 165 -6.60 19.00 -8.69
N TRP A 166 -6.63 18.11 -9.67
CA TRP A 166 -7.32 18.33 -10.96
C TRP A 166 -8.85 18.33 -10.83
N SER A 167 -9.39 17.39 -10.06
CA SER A 167 -10.84 17.26 -9.82
C SER A 167 -11.37 18.33 -8.85
N GLY A 168 -10.60 18.67 -7.81
CA GLY A 168 -11.01 19.60 -6.75
C GLY A 168 -10.80 21.09 -7.05
N SER A 169 -9.78 21.47 -7.83
CA SER A 169 -9.46 22.89 -8.05
C SER A 169 -9.96 23.40 -9.40
N ARG A 170 -11.04 24.19 -9.37
CA ARG A 170 -11.50 24.95 -10.55
C ARG A 170 -10.44 25.95 -11.07
N ARG A 171 -9.57 26.48 -10.20
CA ARG A 171 -8.49 27.42 -10.58
C ARG A 171 -7.36 26.73 -11.36
N ILE A 172 -7.01 25.50 -11.01
CA ILE A 172 -6.03 24.71 -11.74
C ILE A 172 -6.62 24.31 -13.10
N ARG A 173 -7.88 23.90 -13.12
CA ARG A 173 -8.63 23.57 -14.35
C ARG A 173 -8.76 24.75 -15.32
N SER A 174 -8.96 25.97 -14.82
CA SER A 174 -9.11 27.15 -15.68
C SER A 174 -7.78 27.75 -16.15
N ARG A 175 -6.68 27.55 -15.39
CA ARG A 175 -5.36 28.12 -15.72
C ARG A 175 -4.45 27.18 -16.50
N LEU A 176 -4.62 25.86 -16.41
CA LEU A 176 -3.76 24.88 -17.09
C LEU A 176 -4.56 24.10 -18.14
N GLN A 177 -4.50 24.53 -19.41
CA GLN A 177 -4.99 23.75 -20.56
C GLN A 177 -3.81 23.08 -21.27
N GLY A 178 -3.93 21.77 -21.56
CA GLY A 178 -3.06 21.02 -22.49
C GLY A 178 -1.61 20.78 -22.03
N ASN A 179 -1.19 19.52 -21.93
CA ASN A 179 0.18 19.03 -21.65
C ASN A 179 0.82 19.42 -20.29
N GLN A 180 0.26 20.39 -19.55
CA GLN A 180 0.80 20.83 -18.24
C GLN A 180 0.40 19.93 -17.05
N ALA A 181 -0.47 18.93 -17.24
CA ALA A 181 -0.72 17.90 -16.23
C ALA A 181 0.58 17.18 -15.82
N ARG A 182 1.51 17.04 -16.78
CA ARG A 182 2.85 16.49 -16.56
C ARG A 182 3.70 17.37 -15.64
N GLN A 183 3.56 18.70 -15.71
CA GLN A 183 4.27 19.62 -14.81
C GLN A 183 3.75 19.51 -13.38
N VAL A 184 2.43 19.44 -13.19
CA VAL A 184 1.82 19.23 -11.86
C VAL A 184 2.30 17.89 -11.26
N TYR A 185 2.31 16.84 -12.07
CA TYR A 185 2.81 15.52 -11.67
C TYR A 185 4.30 15.59 -11.23
N TYR A 186 5.18 16.16 -12.05
CA TYR A 186 6.61 16.26 -11.71
C TYR A 186 6.86 17.20 -10.52
N SER A 187 6.05 18.25 -10.32
CA SER A 187 6.14 19.09 -9.13
C SER A 187 5.75 18.33 -7.85
N ILE A 188 4.70 17.51 -7.90
CA ILE A 188 4.31 16.65 -6.77
C ILE A 188 5.38 15.58 -6.51
N LEU A 189 5.95 14.99 -7.56
CA LEU A 189 7.03 14.03 -7.46
C LEU A 189 8.27 14.66 -6.80
N LEU A 190 8.67 15.86 -7.24
CA LEU A 190 9.78 16.60 -6.64
C LEU A 190 9.50 16.91 -5.16
N LEU A 191 8.30 17.39 -4.85
CA LEU A 191 7.88 17.66 -3.47
C LEU A 191 7.96 16.40 -2.62
N TYR A 192 7.52 15.26 -3.14
CA TYR A 192 7.59 13.97 -2.45
C TYR A 192 9.04 13.53 -2.17
N VAL A 193 9.93 13.66 -3.17
CA VAL A 193 11.36 13.34 -3.01
C VAL A 193 12.01 14.26 -1.98
N VAL A 194 11.79 15.57 -2.09
CA VAL A 194 12.32 16.57 -1.15
C VAL A 194 11.80 16.31 0.27
N TRP A 195 10.50 16.04 0.41
CA TRP A 195 9.89 15.68 1.69
C TRP A 195 10.52 14.43 2.29
N THR A 196 10.73 13.39 1.47
CA THR A 196 11.37 12.14 1.92
C THR A 196 12.80 12.39 2.42
N ILE A 197 13.57 13.24 1.73
CA ILE A 197 14.93 13.62 2.16
C ILE A 197 14.89 14.41 3.47
N ILE A 198 13.97 15.36 3.62
CA ILE A 198 13.82 16.16 4.84
C ILE A 198 13.47 15.25 6.03
N VAL A 199 12.49 14.36 5.85
CA VAL A 199 12.09 13.41 6.88
C VAL A 199 13.25 12.47 7.23
N ALA A 200 13.96 11.93 6.24
CA ALA A 200 15.14 11.11 6.50
C ALA A 200 16.21 11.88 7.29
N ALA A 201 16.52 13.12 6.90
CA ALA A 201 17.51 13.96 7.58
C ALA A 201 17.11 14.31 9.03
N LEU A 202 15.82 14.56 9.29
CA LEU A 202 15.30 14.80 10.63
C LEU A 202 15.40 13.56 11.51
N PHE A 203 15.03 12.39 10.98
CA PHE A 203 15.05 11.15 11.74
C PHE A 203 16.45 10.65 12.02
N LEU A 204 17.43 10.89 11.13
CA LEU A 204 18.84 10.57 11.36
C LEU A 204 19.46 11.28 12.58
N ARG A 205 18.81 12.33 13.12
CA ARG A 205 19.23 13.00 14.36
C ARG A 205 18.88 12.20 15.62
N PHE A 206 18.03 11.19 15.52
CA PHE A 206 17.63 10.34 16.64
C PHE A 206 18.46 9.03 16.67
N PRO A 207 18.96 8.60 17.85
CA PRO A 207 19.74 7.36 17.98
C PRO A 207 19.00 6.10 17.48
N ASP A 208 17.67 6.05 17.63
CA ASP A 208 16.82 4.92 17.25
C ASP A 208 16.03 5.14 15.94
N ALA A 209 16.61 5.89 14.98
CA ALA A 209 15.92 6.40 13.79
C ALA A 209 15.08 5.34 13.04
N PRO A 210 15.61 4.16 12.65
CA PRO A 210 14.87 3.23 11.79
C PRO A 210 13.64 2.63 12.49
N LYS A 211 13.78 2.27 13.76
CA LYS A 211 12.71 1.67 14.55
C LYS A 211 11.59 2.67 14.83
N THR A 212 11.95 3.91 15.12
CA THR A 212 11.00 4.98 15.39
C THR A 212 10.22 5.33 14.13
N MET A 213 10.89 5.43 12.97
CA MET A 213 10.23 5.63 11.67
C MET A 213 9.21 4.52 11.39
N VAL A 214 9.61 3.26 11.49
CA VAL A 214 8.75 2.09 11.26
C VAL A 214 7.53 2.11 12.19
N THR A 215 7.73 2.44 13.46
CA THR A 215 6.64 2.50 14.45
C THR A 215 5.67 3.65 14.15
N VAL A 216 6.17 4.84 13.82
CA VAL A 216 5.34 6.00 13.47
C VAL A 216 4.50 5.71 12.22
N ILE A 217 5.13 5.17 11.17
CA ILE A 217 4.43 4.81 9.92
C ILE A 217 3.33 3.78 10.19
N ALA A 218 3.63 2.74 10.96
CA ALA A 218 2.65 1.72 11.32
C ALA A 218 1.44 2.30 12.07
N ASN A 219 1.68 3.25 12.99
CA ASN A 219 0.62 3.89 13.75
C ASN A 219 -0.27 4.78 12.87
N VAL A 220 0.33 5.57 11.98
CA VAL A 220 -0.40 6.41 11.03
C VAL A 220 -1.23 5.56 10.07
N ASN A 221 -0.71 4.42 9.63
CA ASN A 221 -1.44 3.48 8.79
C ASN A 221 -2.64 2.86 9.50
N ASN A 222 -2.53 2.52 10.79
CA ASN A 222 -3.68 2.02 11.59
C ASN A 222 -4.83 3.02 11.61
N VAL A 223 -4.54 4.31 11.91
CA VAL A 223 -5.53 5.39 11.90
C VAL A 223 -6.15 5.53 10.50
N SER A 224 -5.29 5.61 9.49
CA SER A 224 -5.72 5.84 8.10
C SER A 224 -6.61 4.71 7.60
N LEU A 225 -6.28 3.45 7.92
CA LEU A 225 -7.11 2.31 7.52
C LEU A 225 -8.44 2.28 8.26
N ALA A 226 -8.46 2.61 9.55
CA ALA A 226 -9.71 2.71 10.30
C ALA A 226 -10.66 3.73 9.66
N VAL A 227 -10.17 4.93 9.36
CA VAL A 227 -10.95 5.98 8.69
C VAL A 227 -11.44 5.52 7.31
N THR A 228 -10.54 4.97 6.49
CA THR A 228 -10.89 4.48 5.15
C THR A 228 -11.92 3.35 5.20
N ALA A 229 -11.83 2.42 6.16
CA ALA A 229 -12.77 1.32 6.30
C ALA A 229 -14.19 1.82 6.59
N PHE A 230 -14.36 2.76 7.53
CA PHE A 230 -15.66 3.37 7.80
C PHE A 230 -16.17 4.20 6.63
N HIS A 231 -15.28 4.95 5.96
CA HIS A 231 -15.66 5.78 4.83
C HIS A 231 -16.14 4.94 3.63
N ILE A 232 -15.44 3.85 3.30
CA ILE A 232 -15.85 2.92 2.24
C ILE A 232 -17.18 2.25 2.60
N LEU A 233 -17.38 1.85 3.86
CA LEU A 233 -18.65 1.27 4.30
C LEU A 233 -19.81 2.26 4.13
N TRP A 234 -19.59 3.51 4.51
CA TRP A 234 -20.58 4.58 4.35
C TRP A 234 -20.93 4.84 2.88
N ILE A 235 -19.91 5.00 2.01
CA ILE A 235 -20.08 5.16 0.57
C ILE A 235 -20.85 3.99 -0.04
N ASN A 236 -20.47 2.76 0.29
CA ASN A 236 -21.08 1.56 -0.26
C ASN A 236 -22.53 1.35 0.17
N CYS A 237 -22.95 1.92 1.30
CA CYS A 237 -24.31 1.83 1.78
C CYS A 237 -25.19 2.99 1.29
N ARG A 238 -24.63 4.20 1.12
CA ARG A 238 -25.38 5.41 0.76
C ARG A 238 -25.43 5.70 -0.73
N LEU A 239 -24.32 5.54 -1.45
CA LEU A 239 -24.19 6.00 -2.85
C LEU A 239 -24.50 4.90 -3.86
N LEU A 240 -24.35 3.62 -3.49
CA LEU A 240 -24.59 2.49 -4.38
C LEU A 240 -26.09 2.10 -4.47
N PRO A 241 -26.61 1.82 -5.69
CA PRO A 241 -27.93 1.25 -5.88
C PRO A 241 -28.12 -0.05 -5.08
N PRO A 242 -29.33 -0.32 -4.54
CA PRO A 242 -29.60 -1.47 -3.68
C PRO A 242 -29.10 -2.81 -4.23
N GLU A 243 -29.17 -3.00 -5.54
CA GLU A 243 -28.83 -4.22 -6.27
C GLU A 243 -27.31 -4.48 -6.35
N LEU A 244 -26.50 -3.43 -6.21
CA LEU A 244 -25.04 -3.47 -6.28
C LEU A 244 -24.37 -3.40 -4.91
N ARG A 245 -25.16 -3.27 -3.83
CA ARG A 245 -24.60 -3.13 -2.48
C ARG A 245 -23.88 -4.42 -2.06
N PRO A 246 -22.77 -4.29 -1.31
CA PRO A 246 -22.10 -5.46 -0.74
C PRO A 246 -23.05 -6.24 0.15
N ARG A 247 -22.90 -7.57 0.16
CA ARG A 247 -23.67 -8.49 1.02
C ARG A 247 -23.35 -8.25 2.50
N TRP A 248 -24.23 -8.71 3.39
CA TRP A 248 -24.14 -8.45 4.82
C TRP A 248 -22.80 -8.89 5.43
N TYR A 249 -22.24 -10.03 5.01
CA TYR A 249 -20.95 -10.52 5.49
C TYR A 249 -19.77 -9.62 5.10
N SER A 250 -19.80 -9.01 3.91
CA SER A 250 -18.76 -8.07 3.47
C SER A 250 -18.84 -6.76 4.26
N ARG A 251 -20.06 -6.31 4.59
CA ARG A 251 -20.26 -5.13 5.45
C ARG A 251 -19.75 -5.38 6.86
N LEU A 252 -20.06 -6.56 7.42
CA LEU A 252 -19.56 -6.97 8.73
C LEU A 252 -18.04 -7.07 8.72
N GLY A 253 -17.43 -7.67 7.69
CA GLY A 253 -15.98 -7.76 7.57
C GLY A 253 -15.28 -6.39 7.53
N ILE A 254 -15.81 -5.44 6.75
CA ILE A 254 -15.27 -4.07 6.70
C ILE A 254 -15.47 -3.35 8.04
N ALA A 255 -16.63 -3.50 8.67
CA ALA A 255 -16.91 -2.91 9.98
C ALA A 255 -15.97 -3.47 11.06
N SER A 256 -15.80 -4.79 11.12
CA SER A 256 -14.87 -5.45 12.04
C SER A 256 -13.43 -5.02 11.81
N CYS A 257 -13.01 -4.87 10.54
CA CYS A 257 -11.70 -4.31 10.19
C CYS A 257 -11.54 -2.88 10.73
N GLY A 258 -12.52 -2.00 10.47
CA GLY A 258 -12.51 -0.63 10.99
C GLY A 258 -12.44 -0.56 12.52
N VAL A 259 -13.24 -1.38 13.22
CA VAL A 259 -13.24 -1.45 14.69
C VAL A 259 -11.92 -1.97 15.23
N PHE A 260 -11.35 -3.01 14.62
CA PHE A 260 -10.06 -3.58 15.03
C PHE A 260 -8.92 -2.56 14.92
N TYR A 261 -8.80 -1.90 13.76
CA TYR A 261 -7.75 -0.90 13.54
C TYR A 261 -7.96 0.38 14.34
N ALA A 262 -9.22 0.81 14.54
CA ALA A 262 -9.55 1.91 15.45
C ALA A 262 -9.17 1.57 16.90
N GLY A 263 -9.52 0.38 17.37
CA GLY A 263 -9.18 -0.11 18.71
C GLY A 263 -7.67 -0.16 18.94
N LEU A 264 -6.91 -0.67 17.97
CA LEU A 264 -5.45 -0.66 18.01
C LEU A 264 -4.88 0.75 18.03
N SER A 265 -5.41 1.66 17.21
CA SER A 265 -4.99 3.06 17.20
C SER A 265 -5.22 3.73 18.56
N VAL A 266 -6.38 3.52 19.18
CA VAL A 266 -6.70 4.03 20.52
C VAL A 266 -5.74 3.43 21.55
N LEU A 267 -5.53 2.11 21.53
CA LEU A 267 -4.60 1.43 22.45
C LEU A 267 -3.18 2.00 22.33
N ILE A 268 -2.70 2.25 21.12
CA ILE A 268 -1.38 2.84 20.87
C ILE A 268 -1.33 4.27 21.40
N PHE A 269 -2.36 5.07 21.15
CA PHE A 269 -2.45 6.43 21.68
C PHE A 269 -2.36 6.43 23.21
N TRP A 270 -3.11 5.56 23.87
CA TRP A 270 -3.11 5.41 25.33
C TRP A 270 -1.76 4.93 25.90
N THR A 271 -1.11 3.98 25.24
CA THR A 271 0.11 3.33 25.77
C THR A 271 1.40 4.05 25.41
N LYS A 272 1.42 4.84 24.33
CA LYS A 272 2.64 5.47 23.81
C LYS A 272 2.60 6.99 23.80
N ILE A 273 1.45 7.59 23.53
CA ILE A 273 1.34 9.05 23.36
C ILE A 273 0.94 9.69 24.69
N LEU A 274 -0.05 9.14 25.39
CA LEU A 274 -0.51 9.66 26.68
C LEU A 274 0.60 9.77 27.76
N PRO A 275 1.55 8.81 27.86
CA PRO A 275 2.66 8.91 28.80
C PRO A 275 3.76 9.90 28.39
N LEU A 276 3.77 10.42 27.16
CA LEU A 276 4.71 11.47 26.75
C LEU A 276 4.27 12.86 27.22
N PHE A 277 2.98 13.00 27.56
CA PHE A 277 2.38 14.24 28.07
C PHE A 277 2.23 14.26 29.60
N ARG A 278 2.63 13.19 30.29
CA ARG A 278 2.72 13.12 31.76
C ARG A 278 4.17 13.15 32.18
#